data_AF-A0A1Z9APX6-F1
#
_entry.id   AF-A0A1Z9APX6-F1
#
_cell.length_a   1.000
_cell.length_b   1.000
_cell.length_c   1.000
_cell.angle_alpha   90.00
_cell.angle_beta   90.00
_cell.angle_gamma   90.00
#
_symmetry.space_group_name_H-M   'P 1'
#
loop_
_entity.id
_entity.type
_entity.pdbx_description
1 polymer ?
#
loop_
_entity_poly.entity_id
_entity_poly.type
_entity_poly.pdbx_seq_one_letter_code
_entity_poly.pdbx_strand_id
1 'polypeptide(L)'
;MAKMTALKILEEAAALKQQKSKDYQGSQFEEEDYFPFGDLSYMQMVHTKYLRMRSVLNQEHTNFESLEDSLIDMINYCAMWAAYIVNKEQSDE
;
A
#
# COMPACT_ATOMS: atom_id res chain seq x y z
N MET A 1 26.47 -7.40 5.45
CA MET A 1 25.03 -7.16 5.67
C MET A 1 24.29 -8.46 5.42
N ALA A 2 23.32 -8.83 6.24
CA ALA A 2 22.51 -10.02 6.00
C ALA A 2 21.75 -9.86 4.67
N LYS A 3 21.62 -10.94 3.88
CA LYS A 3 20.88 -10.92 2.61
C LYS A 3 19.44 -10.47 2.86
N MET A 4 18.96 -9.54 2.03
CA MET A 4 17.55 -9.15 2.01
C MET A 4 16.74 -10.27 1.35
N THR A 5 15.63 -10.67 1.98
CA THR A 5 14.75 -11.75 1.49
C THR A 5 13.34 -11.21 1.28
N ALA A 6 12.54 -11.88 0.45
CA ALA A 6 11.15 -11.48 0.24
C ALA A 6 10.34 -11.45 1.55
N LEU A 7 10.62 -12.38 2.48
CA LEU A 7 10.01 -12.38 3.81
C LEU A 7 10.31 -11.08 4.58
N LYS A 8 11.56 -10.61 4.57
CA LYS A 8 11.93 -9.35 5.22
C LYS A 8 11.24 -8.14 4.59
N ILE A 9 11.06 -8.13 3.26
CA ILE A 9 10.29 -7.07 2.60
C ILE A 9 8.82 -7.07 3.05
N LEU A 10 8.22 -8.25 3.25
CA LEU A 10 6.86 -8.34 3.80
C LEU A 10 6.80 -7.83 5.25
N GLU A 11 7.82 -8.15 6.07
CA GLU A 11 7.95 -7.63 7.43
C GLU A 11 8.11 -6.10 7.46
N GLU A 12 8.91 -5.54 6.55
CA GLU A 12 9.08 -4.09 6.37
C GLU A 12 7.80 -3.41 5.91
N ALA A 13 7.08 -4.01 4.95
CA ALA A 13 5.79 -3.51 4.51
C ALA A 13 4.77 -3.48 5.66
N ALA A 14 4.72 -4.55 6.46
CA ALA A 14 3.88 -4.63 7.65
C ALA A 14 4.26 -3.58 8.71
N ALA A 15 5.56 -3.38 8.96
CA ALA A 15 6.04 -2.36 9.90
C ALA A 15 5.68 -0.95 9.44
N LEU A 16 5.89 -0.64 8.15
CA LEU A 16 5.52 0.64 7.55
C LEU A 16 4.00 0.86 7.65
N LYS A 17 3.21 -0.17 7.37
CA LYS A 17 1.75 -0.13 7.49
C LYS A 17 1.33 0.22 8.91
N GLN A 18 1.87 -0.47 9.91
CA GLN A 18 1.60 -0.18 11.32
C GLN A 18 1.99 1.25 11.70
N GLN A 19 3.10 1.77 11.18
CA GLN A 19 3.51 3.14 11.43
C GLN A 19 2.50 4.13 10.83
N LYS A 20 2.08 3.96 9.56
CA LYS A 20 1.08 4.81 8.92
C LYS A 20 -0.29 4.71 9.61
N SER A 21 -0.68 3.52 10.09
CA SER A 21 -1.94 3.33 10.82
C SER A 21 -2.00 4.09 12.14
N LYS A 22 -0.85 4.38 12.78
CA LYS A 22 -0.82 5.23 13.98
C LYS A 22 -1.17 6.68 13.70
N ASP A 23 -0.93 7.17 12.48
CA ASP A 23 -1.26 8.56 12.12
C ASP A 23 -2.78 8.79 12.04
N TYR A 24 -3.56 7.73 11.81
CA TYR A 24 -5.03 7.79 11.84
C TYR A 24 -5.59 7.68 13.27
N GLN A 25 -4.84 7.14 14.23
CA GLN A 25 -5.30 6.99 15.61
C GLN A 25 -5.52 8.35 16.28
N GLY A 26 -6.77 8.67 16.61
CA GLY A 26 -7.16 9.96 17.18
C GLY A 26 -7.34 11.08 16.16
N SER A 27 -7.31 10.75 14.86
CA SER A 27 -7.68 11.67 13.80
C SER A 27 -9.21 11.71 13.59
N GLN A 28 -9.70 12.72 12.87
CA GLN A 28 -11.14 12.83 12.55
C GLN A 28 -11.61 11.79 11.53
N PHE A 29 -10.68 11.21 10.74
CA PHE A 29 -10.98 10.34 9.61
C PHE A 29 -10.26 9.01 9.75
N GLU A 30 -10.99 7.91 9.61
CA GLU A 30 -10.40 6.58 9.61
C GLU A 30 -9.76 6.29 8.24
N GLU A 31 -8.99 5.22 8.16
CA GLU A 31 -8.29 4.86 6.93
C GLU A 31 -9.27 4.56 5.78
N GLU A 32 -10.42 3.97 6.09
CA GLU A 32 -11.48 3.63 5.14
C GLU A 32 -12.13 4.87 4.51
N ASP A 33 -12.12 6.03 5.18
CA ASP A 33 -12.69 7.28 4.66
C ASP A 33 -11.96 7.77 3.40
N TYR A 34 -10.72 7.35 3.19
CA TYR A 34 -9.92 7.65 2.00
C TYR A 34 -10.27 6.77 0.79
N PHE A 35 -11.15 5.77 0.96
CA PHE A 35 -11.57 4.83 -0.08
C PHE A 35 -13.10 4.89 -0.34
N PRO A 36 -13.67 6.08 -0.65
CA PRO A 36 -15.11 6.28 -0.71
C PRO A 36 -15.83 5.49 -1.82
N PHE A 37 -15.10 4.92 -2.78
CA PHE A 37 -15.65 4.13 -3.89
C PHE A 37 -15.30 2.64 -3.78
N GLY A 38 -14.89 2.16 -2.60
CA GLY A 38 -14.57 0.76 -2.34
C GLY A 38 -13.54 0.22 -3.33
N ASP A 39 -13.90 -0.86 -4.04
CA ASP A 39 -13.04 -1.54 -5.02
C ASP A 39 -12.39 -0.59 -6.04
N LEU A 40 -13.11 0.45 -6.49
CA LEU A 40 -12.57 1.42 -7.45
C LEU A 40 -11.47 2.29 -6.83
N SER A 41 -11.61 2.68 -5.56
CA SER A 41 -10.59 3.45 -4.84
C SER A 41 -9.30 2.63 -4.68
N TYR A 42 -9.40 1.36 -4.27
CA TYR A 42 -8.23 0.49 -4.14
C TYR A 42 -7.56 0.20 -5.48
N MET A 43 -8.34 -0.12 -6.51
CA MET A 43 -7.83 -0.37 -7.86
C MET A 43 -7.09 0.87 -8.41
N GLN A 44 -7.62 2.07 -8.18
CA GLN A 44 -6.97 3.31 -8.56
C GLN A 44 -5.61 3.50 -7.88
N MET A 45 -5.51 3.18 -6.58
CA MET A 45 -4.25 3.29 -5.84
C MET A 45 -3.21 2.30 -6.35
N VAL A 46 -3.60 1.04 -6.57
CA VAL A 46 -2.75 0.01 -7.20
C VAL A 46 -2.28 0.48 -8.57
N HIS A 47 -3.17 0.99 -9.42
CA HIS A 47 -2.80 1.48 -10.74
C HIS A 47 -1.80 2.65 -10.67
N THR A 48 -2.01 3.58 -9.74
CA THR A 48 -1.10 4.70 -9.50
C THR A 48 0.30 4.22 -9.13
N LYS A 49 0.42 3.20 -8.26
CA LYS A 49 1.71 2.60 -7.90
C LYS A 49 2.36 1.85 -9.06
N TYR A 50 1.57 1.17 -9.88
CA TYR A 50 2.06 0.59 -11.14
C TYR A 50 2.67 1.65 -12.08
N LEU A 51 1.96 2.76 -12.30
CA LEU A 51 2.45 3.86 -13.14
C LEU A 51 3.73 4.46 -12.57
N ARG A 52 3.85 4.56 -11.24
CA ARG A 52 5.05 5.06 -10.58
C ARG A 52 6.25 4.15 -10.79
N MET A 53 6.09 2.84 -10.60
CA MET A 53 7.13 1.85 -10.89
C MET A 53 7.59 1.95 -12.35
N ARG A 54 6.64 2.05 -13.29
CA ARG A 54 6.95 2.24 -14.71
C ARG A 54 7.72 3.54 -14.95
N SER A 55 7.34 4.63 -14.28
CA SER A 55 8.05 5.91 -14.39
C SER A 55 9.49 5.80 -13.90
N VAL A 56 9.72 5.20 -12.74
CA VAL A 56 11.05 5.06 -12.13
C VAL A 56 11.95 4.19 -13.01
N LEU A 57 11.44 3.08 -13.54
CA LEU A 57 12.19 2.19 -14.42
C LEU A 57 12.62 2.83 -15.75
N ASN A 58 11.88 3.83 -16.22
CA ASN A 58 12.13 4.49 -17.51
C ASN A 58 12.84 5.85 -17.36
N GLN A 59 13.29 6.22 -16.16
CA GLN A 59 14.01 7.47 -15.89
C GLN A 59 15.48 7.19 -15.56
N GLU A 60 16.40 7.96 -16.15
CA GLU A 60 17.84 7.85 -15.88
C GLU A 60 18.20 8.32 -14.46
N HIS A 61 17.41 9.24 -13.90
CA HIS A 61 17.60 9.77 -12.55
C HIS A 61 16.27 9.82 -11.81
N THR A 62 16.23 9.21 -10.63
CA THR A 62 15.08 9.23 -9.74
C THR A 62 15.37 10.17 -8.58
N ASN A 63 14.57 11.22 -8.41
CA ASN A 63 14.90 12.32 -7.49
C ASN A 63 14.42 12.12 -6.05
N PHE A 64 13.31 11.39 -5.81
CA PHE A 64 12.61 11.45 -4.51
C PHE A 64 12.00 10.14 -3.98
N GLU A 65 11.75 9.13 -4.81
CA GLU A 65 11.09 7.88 -4.38
C GLU A 65 11.71 6.70 -5.15
N SER A 66 12.20 5.70 -4.42
CA SER A 66 12.84 4.54 -5.05
C SER A 66 11.81 3.57 -5.62
N LEU A 67 12.27 2.67 -6.50
CA LEU A 67 11.44 1.55 -6.98
C LEU A 67 11.01 0.65 -5.82
N GLU A 68 11.87 0.48 -4.83
CA GLU A 68 11.61 -0.30 -3.62
C GLU A 68 10.45 0.28 -2.80
N ASP A 69 10.42 1.60 -2.59
CA ASP A 69 9.33 2.28 -1.89
C ASP A 69 7.99 2.04 -2.60
N SER A 70 7.97 2.17 -3.93
CA SER A 70 6.78 1.91 -4.73
C SER A 70 6.31 0.46 -4.68
N LEU A 71 7.23 -0.50 -4.59
CA LEU A 71 6.91 -1.92 -4.44
C LEU A 71 6.34 -2.23 -3.05
N ILE A 72 6.91 -1.65 -2.00
CA ILE A 72 6.40 -1.79 -0.62
C ILE A 72 5.01 -1.16 -0.49
N ASP A 73 4.80 0.02 -1.06
CA ASP A 73 3.47 0.64 -1.08
C ASP A 73 2.47 -0.21 -1.86
N MET A 74 2.87 -0.83 -2.99
CA MET A 74 2.02 -1.75 -3.73
C MET A 74 1.58 -2.94 -2.87
N ILE A 75 2.50 -3.56 -2.12
CA ILE A 75 2.19 -4.64 -1.17
C ILE A 75 1.12 -4.17 -0.18
N ASN A 76 1.29 -2.98 0.40
CA ASN A 76 0.35 -2.43 1.37
C ASN A 76 -1.04 -2.14 0.79
N TYR A 77 -1.14 -1.52 -0.39
CA TYR A 77 -2.45 -1.26 -1.01
C TYR A 77 -3.17 -2.55 -1.42
N CYS A 78 -2.45 -3.55 -1.92
CA CYS A 78 -3.04 -4.86 -2.20
C CYS A 78 -3.53 -5.55 -0.91
N ALA A 79 -2.75 -5.49 0.17
CA ALA A 79 -3.15 -6.06 1.47
C ALA A 79 -4.38 -5.35 2.05
N MET A 80 -4.44 -4.02 1.95
CA MET A 80 -5.62 -3.23 2.36
C MET A 80 -6.86 -3.60 1.55
N TRP A 81 -6.73 -3.74 0.23
CA TRP A 81 -7.85 -4.14 -0.62
C TRP A 81 -8.33 -5.55 -0.31
N ALA A 82 -7.41 -6.50 -0.08
CA ALA A 82 -7.76 -7.84 0.35
C ALA A 82 -8.52 -7.85 1.69
N ALA A 83 -8.08 -7.06 2.67
CA ALA A 83 -8.77 -6.91 3.95
C ALA A 83 -10.18 -6.32 3.78
N TYR A 84 -10.34 -5.32 2.93
CA TYR A 84 -11.65 -4.76 2.58
C TYR A 84 -12.60 -5.81 2.01
N ILE A 85 -12.14 -6.63 1.05
CA ILE A 85 -12.95 -7.70 0.45
C ILE A 85 -13.37 -8.72 1.51
N VAL A 86 -12.42 -9.20 2.33
CA VAL A 86 -12.69 -10.19 3.39
C VAL A 86 -13.71 -9.68 4.41
N ASN A 87 -13.61 -8.41 4.82
CA ASN A 87 -14.55 -7.82 5.78
C ASN A 87 -15.93 -7.55 5.18
N LYS A 88 -15.98 -7.19 3.89
CA LYS A 88 -17.22 -7.02 3.14
C LYS A 88 -17.99 -8.34 3.06
N GLU A 89 -17.32 -9.44 2.71
CA GLU A 89 -17.93 -10.77 2.64
C GLU A 89 -18.49 -11.23 3.99
N GLN A 90 -17.81 -10.94 5.11
CA GLN A 90 -18.29 -11.27 6.46
C GLN A 90 -19.49 -10.42 6.92
N SER A 91 -19.70 -9.24 6.31
CA SER A 91 -20.82 -8.36 6.65
C SER A 91 -22.10 -8.70 5.88
N ASP A 92 -21.96 -9.47 4.80
CA ASP A 92 -23.06 -9.95 3.95
C ASP A 92 -23.62 -11.33 4.40
N GLU A 93 -23.03 -11.95 5.43
CA GLU A 93 -23.51 -13.17 6.13
C GLU A 93 -24.33 -12.85 7.39
#